data_AF-A0A1C6CGZ3-F1
#
_entry.id   AF-A0A1C6CGZ3-F1
#
_cell.length_a   1.000
_cell.length_b   1.000
_cell.length_c   1.000
_cell.angle_alpha   90.00
_cell.angle_beta   90.00
_cell.angle_gamma   90.00
#
_symmetry.space_group_name_H-M   'P 1'
#
loop_
_entity.id
_entity.type
_entity.pdbx_description
1 polymer ?
#
loop_
_entity_poly.entity_id
_entity_poly.type
_entity_poly.pdbx_seq_one_letter_code
_entity_poly.pdbx_strand_id
1 'polypeptide(L)'
;MSVEKFEELTAKSVDKSGGSGIMKVDKSKLSAYIGKPITENDNQHVREWYYANVNDIPNQIDKTKSFEEQVKQAFELRNKYKHEARVAMADEETANLLELKRPAPTFEKLLKDKMNRKSMSKEEALRDILETAAKTNSDVNKEFGL
;
A
#
# COMPACT_ATOMS: atom_id res chain seq x y z
N MET A 1 19.31 15.31 -1.10
CA MET A 1 19.76 13.91 -1.23
C MET A 1 19.08 13.29 -2.44
N SER A 2 19.84 12.69 -3.37
CA SER A 2 19.30 12.04 -4.57
C SER A 2 18.60 10.72 -4.24
N VAL A 3 17.75 10.23 -5.14
CA VAL A 3 17.02 8.95 -4.99
C VAL A 3 17.99 7.79 -4.83
N GLU A 4 19.10 7.83 -5.57
CA GLU A 4 20.23 6.89 -5.47
C GLU A 4 20.86 6.88 -4.08
N LYS A 5 20.92 8.05 -3.41
CA LYS A 5 21.48 8.15 -2.06
C LYS A 5 20.53 7.61 -0.99
N PHE A 6 19.22 7.61 -1.24
CA PHE A 6 18.23 6.96 -0.38
C PHE A 6 18.27 5.44 -0.54
N GLU A 7 18.37 4.94 -1.79
CA GLU A 7 18.57 3.51 -2.07
C GLU A 7 19.91 3.01 -1.49
N GLU A 8 20.98 3.81 -1.55
CA GLU A 8 22.25 3.51 -0.89
C GLU A 8 22.15 3.52 0.64
N LEU A 9 21.38 4.42 1.25
CA LEU A 9 21.22 4.48 2.71
C LEU A 9 20.38 3.31 3.22
N THR A 10 19.36 2.88 2.46
CA THR A 10 18.61 1.64 2.75
C THR A 10 19.46 0.39 2.48
N ALA A 11 20.41 0.43 1.56
CA ALA A 11 21.32 -0.68 1.28
C ALA A 11 22.51 -0.76 2.25
N LYS A 12 22.92 0.36 2.87
CA LYS A 12 24.09 0.45 3.77
C LYS A 12 23.82 0.05 5.22
N SER A 13 22.56 -0.23 5.61
CA SER A 13 22.22 -0.79 6.92
C SER A 13 22.09 -2.32 6.93
N VAL A 14 22.35 -3.00 5.81
CA VAL A 14 22.40 -4.47 5.80
C VAL A 14 23.81 -4.92 6.14
N ASP A 15 24.07 -5.04 7.44
CA ASP A 15 25.19 -5.81 7.95
C ASP A 15 25.06 -7.25 7.41
N LYS A 16 25.93 -7.60 6.46
CA LYS A 16 26.04 -8.95 5.90
C LYS A 16 26.82 -9.81 6.88
N SER A 17 26.18 -10.17 7.99
CA SER A 17 26.68 -11.16 8.92
C SER A 17 25.55 -12.10 9.38
N GLY A 18 25.53 -13.30 8.79
CA GLY A 18 25.05 -14.54 9.41
C GLY A 18 23.59 -14.64 9.87
N GLY A 19 22.72 -15.19 9.02
CA GLY A 19 21.44 -15.76 9.42
C GLY A 19 20.28 -15.44 8.48
N SER A 20 19.88 -16.39 7.63
CA SER A 20 18.61 -16.33 6.90
C SER A 20 17.46 -16.44 7.89
N GLY A 21 17.01 -15.31 8.43
CA GLY A 21 16.03 -15.22 9.51
C GLY A 21 14.82 -14.36 9.19
N ILE A 22 14.41 -14.25 7.92
CA ILE A 22 13.09 -13.67 7.60
C ILE A 22 12.05 -14.66 8.12
N MET A 23 11.44 -14.34 9.27
CA MET A 23 10.30 -15.11 9.77
C MET A 23 9.15 -14.96 8.78
N LYS A 24 8.74 -16.07 8.16
CA LYS A 24 7.59 -16.06 7.25
C LYS A 24 6.32 -15.80 8.04
N VAL A 25 5.54 -14.82 7.59
CA VAL A 25 4.22 -14.55 8.16
C VAL A 25 3.22 -15.56 7.60
N ASP A 26 2.43 -16.18 8.47
CA ASP A 26 1.29 -16.99 8.06
C ASP A 26 0.14 -16.09 7.60
N LYS A 27 0.03 -15.92 6.28
CA LYS A 27 -0.97 -15.06 5.65
C LYS A 27 -2.41 -15.40 6.03
N SER A 28 -2.71 -16.64 6.42
CA SER A 28 -4.06 -17.04 6.83
C SER A 28 -4.51 -16.27 8.09
N LYS A 29 -3.56 -15.92 8.96
CA LYS A 29 -3.81 -15.18 10.21
C LYS A 29 -4.00 -13.68 9.99
N LEU A 30 -3.56 -13.13 8.85
CA LEU A 30 -3.66 -11.70 8.56
C LEU A 30 -5.12 -11.23 8.42
N SER A 31 -6.05 -12.15 8.16
CA SER A 31 -7.48 -11.86 8.16
C SER A 31 -7.96 -11.24 9.49
N ALA A 32 -7.26 -11.48 10.60
CA ALA A 32 -7.54 -10.89 11.90
C ALA A 32 -7.41 -9.35 11.92
N TYR A 33 -6.62 -8.76 11.01
CA TYR A 33 -6.43 -7.31 10.94
C TYR A 33 -7.51 -6.59 10.12
N ILE A 34 -8.32 -7.31 9.33
CA ILE A 34 -9.29 -6.71 8.42
C ILE A 34 -10.35 -5.93 9.21
N GLY A 35 -10.48 -4.64 8.92
CA GLY A 35 -11.45 -3.74 9.55
C GLY A 35 -11.18 -3.44 11.03
N LYS A 36 -10.02 -3.86 11.58
CA LYS A 36 -9.60 -3.55 12.95
C LYS A 36 -8.79 -2.26 12.99
N PRO A 37 -8.79 -1.51 14.12
CA PRO A 37 -7.85 -0.41 14.30
C PRO A 37 -6.42 -0.95 14.41
N ILE A 38 -5.45 -0.10 14.09
CA ILE A 38 -4.03 -0.40 14.35
C ILE A 38 -3.78 -0.26 15.86
N THR A 39 -3.28 -1.32 16.49
CA THR A 39 -3.01 -1.36 17.94
C THR A 39 -1.53 -1.33 18.28
N GLU A 40 -0.67 -1.62 17.30
CA GLU A 40 0.79 -1.71 17.43
C GLU A 40 1.43 -0.88 16.32
N ASN A 41 2.44 -0.09 16.66
CA ASN A 41 3.02 0.96 15.80
C ASN A 41 4.41 0.61 15.24
N ASP A 42 4.92 -0.59 15.51
CA ASP A 42 6.14 -1.06 14.87
C ASP A 42 5.88 -1.39 13.38
N ASN A 43 6.95 -1.33 12.60
CA ASN A 43 6.86 -1.45 11.15
C ASN A 43 6.28 -2.80 10.69
N GLN A 44 6.46 -3.89 11.45
CA GLN A 44 5.95 -5.21 11.10
C GLN A 44 4.43 -5.23 11.22
N HIS A 45 3.88 -4.88 12.38
CA HIS A 45 2.42 -4.89 12.58
C HIS A 45 1.70 -3.89 11.68
N VAL A 46 2.25 -2.69 11.51
CA VAL A 46 1.70 -1.70 10.58
C VAL A 46 1.69 -2.24 9.14
N ARG A 47 2.76 -2.95 8.73
CA ARG A 47 2.84 -3.52 7.38
C ARG A 47 1.85 -4.67 7.17
N GLU A 48 1.74 -5.58 8.14
CA GLU A 48 0.79 -6.69 8.12
C GLU A 48 -0.65 -6.19 8.05
N TRP A 49 -0.98 -5.20 8.90
CA TRP A 49 -2.28 -4.56 8.91
C TRP A 49 -2.60 -3.92 7.56
N TYR A 50 -1.66 -3.17 6.98
CA TYR A 50 -1.83 -2.54 5.68
C TYR A 50 -1.99 -3.59 4.57
N TYR A 51 -1.19 -4.66 4.60
CA TYR A 51 -1.29 -5.76 3.65
C TYR A 51 -2.66 -6.42 3.68
N ALA A 52 -3.15 -6.76 4.87
CA ALA A 52 -4.44 -7.41 5.06
C ALA A 52 -5.59 -6.55 4.51
N ASN A 53 -5.68 -5.31 4.99
CA ASN A 53 -6.77 -4.40 4.66
C ASN A 53 -6.76 -4.01 3.17
N VAL A 54 -5.59 -3.81 2.57
CA VAL A 54 -5.50 -3.51 1.13
C VAL A 54 -5.92 -4.69 0.26
N ASN A 55 -5.45 -5.90 0.55
CA ASN A 55 -5.82 -7.08 -0.26
C ASN A 55 -7.32 -7.41 -0.15
N ASP A 56 -7.98 -7.02 0.94
CA ASP A 56 -9.40 -7.26 1.18
C ASP A 56 -10.34 -6.21 0.56
N ILE A 57 -9.83 -5.10 0.01
CA ILE A 57 -10.65 -4.04 -0.62
C ILE A 57 -11.74 -4.59 -1.57
N PRO A 58 -11.51 -5.60 -2.43
CA PRO A 58 -12.57 -6.14 -3.31
C PRO A 58 -13.78 -6.75 -2.59
N ASN A 59 -13.64 -7.11 -1.31
CA ASN A 59 -14.72 -7.62 -0.47
C ASN A 59 -15.47 -6.51 0.29
N GLN A 60 -14.93 -5.29 0.31
CA GLN A 60 -15.48 -4.16 1.08
C GLN A 60 -16.29 -3.18 0.22
N ILE A 61 -16.12 -3.20 -1.10
CA ILE A 61 -16.85 -2.34 -2.02
C ILE A 61 -18.30 -2.81 -2.23
N ASP A 62 -19.20 -1.86 -2.50
CA ASP A 62 -20.61 -2.14 -2.77
C ASP A 62 -20.82 -2.51 -4.24
N LYS A 63 -20.93 -3.81 -4.50
CA LYS A 63 -21.06 -4.38 -5.85
C LYS A 63 -22.39 -4.05 -6.54
N THR A 64 -23.35 -3.46 -5.83
CA THR A 64 -24.64 -3.04 -6.40
C THR A 64 -24.56 -1.68 -7.10
N LYS A 65 -23.52 -0.88 -6.81
CA LYS A 65 -23.30 0.43 -7.42
C LYS A 65 -22.79 0.34 -8.86
N SER A 66 -22.76 1.47 -9.56
CA SER A 66 -22.13 1.54 -10.87
C SER A 66 -20.65 1.16 -10.79
N PHE A 67 -20.10 0.68 -11.90
CA PHE A 67 -18.69 0.28 -11.96
C PHE A 67 -17.73 1.42 -11.57
N GLU A 68 -18.00 2.65 -12.02
CA GLU A 68 -17.16 3.80 -11.66
C GLU A 68 -17.24 4.12 -10.16
N GLU A 69 -18.42 4.01 -9.54
CA GLU A 69 -18.57 4.20 -8.09
C GLU A 69 -17.85 3.10 -7.29
N GLN A 70 -17.92 1.85 -7.74
CA GLN A 70 -17.14 0.75 -7.14
C GLN A 70 -15.63 1.03 -7.18
N VAL A 71 -15.14 1.55 -8.31
CA VAL A 71 -13.72 1.91 -8.48
C VAL A 71 -13.34 3.08 -7.56
N LYS A 72 -14.21 4.08 -7.42
CA LYS A 72 -14.01 5.21 -6.48
C LYS A 72 -13.94 4.73 -5.04
N GLN A 73 -14.84 3.83 -4.62
CA GLN A 73 -14.80 3.22 -3.28
C GLN A 73 -13.48 2.47 -3.04
N ALA A 74 -13.03 1.65 -3.99
CA ALA A 74 -11.76 0.93 -3.88
C ALA A 74 -10.56 1.89 -3.76
N PHE A 75 -10.55 2.95 -4.56
CA PHE A 75 -9.53 3.99 -4.52
C PHE A 75 -9.49 4.74 -3.17
N GLU A 76 -10.65 5.14 -2.66
CA GLU A 76 -10.79 5.82 -1.38
C GLU A 76 -10.33 4.94 -0.22
N LEU A 77 -10.77 3.68 -0.18
CA LEU A 77 -10.32 2.70 0.83
C LEU A 77 -8.81 2.53 0.78
N ARG A 78 -8.21 2.41 -0.41
CA ARG A 78 -6.76 2.28 -0.53
C ARG A 78 -6.02 3.49 0.03
N ASN A 79 -6.48 4.70 -0.30
CA ASN A 79 -5.84 5.91 0.20
C ASN A 79 -6.02 6.07 1.71
N LYS A 80 -7.19 5.73 2.24
CA LYS A 80 -7.46 5.67 3.68
C LYS A 80 -6.45 4.76 4.38
N TYR A 81 -6.33 3.50 3.94
CA TYR A 81 -5.41 2.54 4.57
C TYR A 81 -3.95 2.95 4.45
N LYS A 82 -3.56 3.56 3.32
CA LYS A 82 -2.21 4.10 3.15
C LYS A 82 -1.92 5.23 4.14
N HIS A 83 -2.91 6.11 4.38
CA HIS A 83 -2.77 7.20 5.33
C HIS A 83 -2.75 6.69 6.78
N GLU A 84 -3.70 5.82 7.16
CA GLU A 84 -3.77 5.22 8.50
C GLU A 84 -2.47 4.47 8.85
N ALA A 85 -1.93 3.69 7.91
CA ALA A 85 -0.65 3.02 8.10
C ALA A 85 0.49 4.02 8.36
N ARG A 86 0.57 5.10 7.57
CA ARG A 86 1.62 6.13 7.74
C ARG A 86 1.50 6.86 9.08
N VAL A 87 0.29 7.23 9.49
CA VAL A 87 0.04 7.89 10.77
C VAL A 87 0.40 6.97 11.95
N ALA A 88 0.21 5.67 11.80
CA ALA A 88 0.52 4.70 12.84
C ALA A 88 2.01 4.29 12.89
N MET A 89 2.84 4.69 11.93
CA MET A 89 4.28 4.37 11.98
C MET A 89 4.94 5.11 13.15
N ALA A 90 5.67 4.38 14.00
CA ALA A 90 6.49 5.00 15.05
C ALA A 90 7.64 5.87 14.50
N ASP A 91 8.11 5.58 13.28
CA ASP A 91 9.10 6.39 12.57
C ASP A 91 8.43 7.57 11.84
N GLU A 92 8.26 8.67 12.58
CA GLU A 92 7.64 9.90 12.07
C GLU A 92 8.43 10.53 10.92
N GLU A 93 9.76 10.42 10.88
CA GLU A 93 10.58 10.98 9.81
C GLU A 93 10.28 10.27 8.48
N THR A 94 10.27 8.93 8.50
CA THR A 94 9.91 8.13 7.33
C THR A 94 8.46 8.37 6.91
N ALA A 95 7.53 8.44 7.86
CA ALA A 95 6.12 8.71 7.58
C ALA A 95 5.92 10.07 6.86
N ASN A 96 6.52 11.13 7.39
CA ASN A 96 6.47 12.48 6.82
C ASN A 96 7.12 12.54 5.43
N LEU A 97 8.27 11.88 5.25
CA LEU A 97 8.95 11.79 3.96
C LEU A 97 8.07 11.11 2.90
N LEU A 98 7.38 10.03 3.28
CA LEU A 98 6.48 9.29 2.41
C LEU A 98 5.24 10.12 2.03
N GLU A 99 4.71 10.92 2.94
CA GLU A 99 3.58 11.81 2.68
C GLU A 99 3.99 12.92 1.71
N LEU A 100 5.13 13.58 1.95
CA LEU A 100 5.63 14.66 1.12
C LEU A 100 6.01 14.19 -0.30
N LYS A 101 6.71 13.06 -0.43
CA LYS A 101 7.20 12.58 -1.73
C LYS A 101 6.15 11.83 -2.53
N ARG A 102 5.19 11.18 -1.86
CA ARG A 102 4.17 10.33 -2.51
C ARG A 102 2.78 10.62 -1.94
N PRO A 103 2.28 11.86 -2.11
CA PRO A 103 0.93 12.22 -1.69
C PRO A 103 -0.10 11.36 -2.43
N ALA A 104 -1.25 11.11 -1.81
CA ALA A 104 -2.36 10.50 -2.52
C ALA A 104 -2.84 11.46 -3.63
N PRO A 105 -2.88 11.03 -4.90
CA PRO A 105 -3.48 11.84 -5.95
C PRO A 105 -5.00 11.93 -5.72
N THR A 106 -5.69 12.85 -6.41
CA THR A 106 -7.15 12.75 -6.54
C THR A 106 -7.51 11.62 -7.51
N PHE A 107 -8.77 11.17 -7.48
CA PHE A 107 -9.26 10.12 -8.37
C PHE A 107 -9.10 10.53 -9.84
N GLU A 108 -9.50 11.75 -10.18
CA GLU A 108 -9.45 12.29 -11.54
C GLU A 108 -8.00 12.41 -12.03
N LYS A 109 -7.07 12.80 -11.14
CA LYS A 109 -5.65 12.89 -11.47
C LYS A 109 -5.07 11.51 -11.74
N LEU A 110 -5.41 10.51 -10.92
CA LEU A 110 -4.96 9.13 -11.12
C LEU A 110 -5.54 8.55 -12.41
N LEU A 111 -6.84 8.72 -12.65
CA LEU A 111 -7.51 8.25 -13.86
C LEU A 111 -6.87 8.84 -15.11
N LYS A 112 -6.67 10.16 -15.13
CA LYS A 112 -6.00 10.86 -16.23
C LYS A 112 -4.55 10.41 -16.42
N ASP A 113 -3.78 10.22 -15.34
CA ASP A 113 -2.41 9.68 -15.44
C ASP A 113 -2.40 8.30 -16.08
N LYS A 114 -3.27 7.39 -15.65
CA LYS A 114 -3.35 6.02 -16.20
C LYS A 114 -3.70 6.04 -17.68
N MET A 115 -4.72 6.81 -18.06
CA MET A 115 -5.11 6.98 -19.47
C MET A 115 -3.95 7.51 -20.31
N ASN A 116 -3.27 8.56 -19.86
CA ASN A 116 -2.19 9.20 -20.62
C ASN A 116 -0.92 8.34 -20.69
N ARG A 117 -0.47 7.82 -19.54
CA ARG A 117 0.82 7.13 -19.42
C ARG A 117 0.78 5.72 -20.01
N LYS A 118 -0.38 5.06 -19.97
CA LYS A 118 -0.57 3.70 -20.48
C LYS A 118 -1.37 3.65 -21.79
N SER A 119 -1.74 4.80 -22.36
CA SER A 119 -2.59 4.88 -23.55
C SER A 119 -3.90 4.09 -23.41
N MET A 120 -4.51 4.13 -22.22
CA MET A 120 -5.73 3.39 -21.89
C MET A 120 -6.98 4.23 -22.17
N SER A 121 -8.06 3.58 -22.59
CA SER A 121 -9.42 4.13 -22.52
C SER A 121 -9.83 4.40 -21.06
N LYS A 122 -10.92 5.15 -20.87
CA LYS A 122 -11.45 5.41 -19.52
C LYS A 122 -11.83 4.11 -18.82
N GLU A 123 -12.50 3.20 -19.52
CA GLU A 123 -12.95 1.91 -18.99
C GLU A 123 -11.77 1.00 -18.61
N GLU A 124 -10.72 0.95 -19.42
CA GLU A 124 -9.49 0.21 -19.10
C GLU A 124 -8.78 0.81 -17.89
N ALA A 125 -8.67 2.14 -17.82
CA ALA A 125 -8.06 2.82 -16.68
C ALA A 125 -8.85 2.60 -15.39
N LEU A 126 -10.19 2.59 -15.44
CA LEU A 126 -11.04 2.25 -14.29
C LEU A 126 -10.80 0.81 -13.82
N ARG A 127 -10.73 -0.16 -14.75
CA ARG A 127 -10.39 -1.55 -14.42
C ARG A 127 -9.00 -1.67 -13.79
N ASP A 128 -8.00 -0.99 -14.34
CA ASP A 128 -6.63 -0.98 -13.80
C ASP A 128 -6.58 -0.36 -12.40
N ILE A 129 -7.36 0.69 -12.13
CA ILE A 129 -7.46 1.29 -10.79
C ILE A 129 -8.08 0.29 -9.81
N LEU A 130 -9.20 -0.35 -10.17
CA LEU A 130 -9.84 -1.34 -9.31
C LEU A 130 -8.91 -2.51 -8.98
N GLU A 131 -8.20 -3.03 -9.99
CA GLU A 131 -7.25 -4.13 -9.82
C GLU A 131 -6.04 -3.72 -8.94
N THR A 132 -5.50 -2.52 -9.17
CA THR A 132 -4.30 -2.06 -8.45
C THR A 132 -4.60 -1.50 -7.06
N ALA A 133 -5.85 -1.09 -6.78
CA ALA A 133 -6.29 -0.68 -5.45
C ALA A 133 -6.05 -1.78 -4.41
N ALA A 134 -6.18 -3.05 -4.79
CA ALA A 134 -5.96 -4.21 -3.92
C ALA A 134 -4.50 -4.72 -3.86
N LYS A 135 -3.55 -4.08 -4.56
CA LYS A 135 -2.15 -4.56 -4.64
C LYS A 135 -1.20 -3.78 -3.74
N THR A 136 -0.40 -4.47 -2.95
CA THR A 136 0.72 -3.88 -2.18
C THR A 136 2.06 -4.05 -2.90
N ASN A 137 3.06 -3.26 -2.51
CA ASN A 137 4.40 -3.34 -3.10
C ASN A 137 5.05 -4.68 -2.70
N SER A 138 5.36 -5.53 -3.68
CA SER A 138 5.89 -6.88 -3.48
C SER A 138 7.29 -6.93 -2.88
N ASP A 139 8.14 -5.93 -3.16
CA ASP A 139 9.51 -5.92 -2.64
C ASP A 139 9.51 -5.55 -1.16
N VAL A 140 8.73 -4.53 -0.79
CA VAL A 140 8.48 -4.22 0.62
C VAL A 140 7.81 -5.41 1.32
N ASN A 141 6.87 -6.11 0.69
CA ASN A 141 6.28 -7.32 1.33
C ASN A 141 7.34 -8.36 1.72
N LYS A 142 8.30 -8.63 0.83
CA LYS A 142 9.37 -9.60 1.10
C LYS A 142 10.22 -9.21 2.30
N GLU A 143 10.51 -7.92 2.48
CA GLU A 143 11.26 -7.39 3.63
C GLU A 143 10.59 -7.71 4.97
N PHE A 144 9.26 -7.81 4.99
CA PHE A 144 8.44 -8.13 6.18
C PHE A 144 7.91 -9.58 6.18
N GLY A 145 8.41 -10.45 5.31
CA GLY A 145 8.01 -11.87 5.26
C GLY A 145 6.59 -12.13 4.71
N LEU A 146 6.04 -11.19 3.94
CA LEU A 146 4.71 -11.19 3.31
C LEU A 146 4.73 -11.53 1.82
#